data_AF-A0A4R0P3Z9-F1
#
_entry.id   AF-A0A4R0P3Z9-F1
#
_cell.length_a   1.000
_cell.length_b   1.000
_cell.length_c   1.000
_cell.angle_alpha   90.00
_cell.angle_beta   90.00
_cell.angle_gamma   90.00
#
_symmetry.space_group_name_H-M   'P 1'
#
loop_
_entity.id
_entity.type
_entity.pdbx_description
1 polymer ?
#
loop_
_entity_poly.entity_id
_entity_poly.type
_entity_poly.pdbx_seq_one_letter_code
_entity_poly.pdbx_strand_id
1 'polypeptide(L)'
;MNLLVIFILFFFLIAITAKIITITHEIGHAIPGLIFSKGIVTVYIGSYGEENESLKLIIGRLHFWIRYNVFKWKGGLCKLTDVDISLNKQLIFILMGPILPFFLGLAISFSSIYLDWHGGIKLASSIFLGVAIFGLYASLVPSKNSVETVDGELLQNDGSAFRKILRLKRLPLAVQNAVMLFYTKKYAEAGAIFSSIILRDFREPELFKFAISSHIMVKNFTEAKIISDEFQSLFQFDADDFSNAGLIYSSLELYEMAIDFYKRSLESEPNHKYTLNNFGYVLNNIKEYHSAILLFNRAIKIDPLFAYPYNNRGLSKILLGDYEAGVTDINYSLSLEGLNAYAIRNKGIYYMRSKNYLEALNLFEKAKDIDETTPHVDSYIAMAKLEMLS
;
A
#
# COMPACT_ATOMS: atom_id res chain seq x y z
N MET A 1 -6.83 -50.36 9.47
CA MET A 1 -6.75 -49.23 8.51
C MET A 1 -5.37 -49.27 7.87
N ASN A 2 -5.25 -49.23 6.54
CA ASN A 2 -3.95 -49.30 5.86
C ASN A 2 -3.09 -48.07 6.23
N LEU A 3 -1.77 -48.23 6.41
CA LEU A 3 -0.85 -47.17 6.86
C LEU A 3 -0.93 -45.91 5.98
N LEU A 4 -1.14 -46.09 4.68
CA LEU A 4 -1.37 -45.02 3.71
C LEU A 4 -2.60 -44.17 4.06
N VAL A 5 -3.71 -44.80 4.47
CA VAL A 5 -4.96 -44.10 4.82
C VAL A 5 -4.79 -43.29 6.10
N ILE A 6 -4.04 -43.82 7.08
CA ILE A 6 -3.70 -43.09 8.32
C ILE A 6 -2.88 -41.84 7.97
N PHE A 7 -1.89 -41.97 7.08
CA PHE A 7 -1.04 -40.85 6.66
C PHE A 7 -1.87 -39.78 5.95
N ILE A 8 -2.71 -40.16 4.98
CA ILE A 8 -3.59 -39.22 4.27
C ILE A 8 -4.51 -38.46 5.24
N LEU A 9 -5.15 -39.17 6.18
CA LEU A 9 -6.03 -38.56 7.17
C LEU A 9 -5.28 -37.61 8.10
N PHE A 10 -4.04 -37.94 8.47
CA PHE A 10 -3.20 -37.08 9.30
C PHE A 10 -2.86 -35.76 8.60
N PHE A 11 -2.40 -35.80 7.35
CA PHE A 11 -2.12 -34.57 6.58
C PHE A 11 -3.38 -33.77 6.28
N PHE A 12 -4.49 -34.44 6.00
CA PHE A 12 -5.78 -33.79 5.82
C PHE A 12 -6.22 -33.05 7.09
N LEU A 13 -6.06 -33.67 8.26
CA LEU A 13 -6.36 -33.05 9.54
C LEU A 13 -5.47 -31.84 9.82
N ILE A 14 -4.16 -31.94 9.55
CA ILE A 14 -3.23 -30.79 9.65
C ILE A 14 -3.69 -29.64 8.74
N ALA A 15 -4.08 -29.94 7.50
CA ALA A 15 -4.51 -28.92 6.54
C ALA A 15 -5.78 -28.19 7.03
N ILE A 16 -6.77 -28.91 7.57
CA ILE A 16 -7.97 -28.32 8.16
C ILE A 16 -7.61 -27.48 9.39
N THR A 17 -6.81 -28.05 10.30
CA THR A 17 -6.33 -27.39 11.51
C THR A 17 -5.64 -26.07 11.20
N ALA A 18 -4.79 -26.02 10.16
CA ALA A 18 -4.13 -24.80 9.73
C ALA A 18 -5.12 -23.70 9.34
N LYS A 19 -6.21 -24.04 8.64
CA LYS A 19 -7.27 -23.07 8.28
C LYS A 19 -8.04 -22.58 9.50
N ILE A 20 -8.35 -23.46 10.45
CA ILE A 20 -8.98 -23.06 11.72
C ILE A 20 -8.06 -22.11 12.49
N ILE A 21 -6.75 -22.40 12.53
CA ILE A 21 -5.77 -21.53 13.19
C ILE A 21 -5.77 -20.14 12.56
N THR A 22 -5.77 -20.03 11.24
CA THR A 22 -5.90 -18.72 10.56
C THR A 22 -7.15 -17.97 11.00
N ILE A 23 -8.31 -18.63 11.05
CA ILE A 23 -9.56 -17.99 11.52
C ILE A 23 -9.42 -17.48 12.96
N THR A 24 -8.97 -18.36 13.87
CA THR A 24 -8.81 -18.00 15.28
C THR A 24 -7.73 -16.94 15.49
N HIS A 25 -6.72 -16.89 14.62
CA HIS A 25 -5.68 -15.88 14.64
C HIS A 25 -6.26 -14.50 14.32
N GLU A 26 -7.01 -14.37 13.23
CA GLU A 26 -7.63 -13.09 12.88
C GLU A 26 -8.66 -12.64 13.92
N ILE A 27 -9.41 -13.59 14.50
CA ILE A 27 -10.30 -13.30 15.64
C ILE A 27 -9.49 -12.78 16.84
N GLY A 28 -8.29 -13.33 17.07
CA GLY A 28 -7.37 -12.88 18.09
C GLY A 28 -7.01 -11.40 17.95
N HIS A 29 -6.84 -10.89 16.73
CA HIS A 29 -6.70 -9.45 16.49
C HIS A 29 -8.02 -8.68 16.64
N ALA A 30 -9.12 -9.25 16.17
CA ALA A 30 -10.41 -8.58 16.15
C ALA A 30 -10.94 -8.24 17.55
N ILE A 31 -10.73 -9.13 18.54
CA ILE A 31 -11.16 -8.93 19.94
C ILE A 31 -10.59 -7.63 20.54
N PRO A 32 -9.25 -7.44 20.65
CA PRO A 32 -8.69 -6.19 21.13
C PRO A 32 -9.03 -5.02 20.20
N GLY A 33 -9.18 -5.25 18.88
CA GLY A 33 -9.65 -4.23 17.94
C GLY A 33 -11.00 -3.63 18.31
N LEU A 34 -11.95 -4.48 18.71
CA LEU A 34 -13.29 -4.06 19.16
C LEU A 34 -13.26 -3.39 20.53
N ILE A 35 -12.39 -3.84 21.44
CA ILE A 35 -12.27 -3.26 22.80
C ILE A 35 -11.59 -1.89 22.75
N PHE A 36 -10.56 -1.74 21.92
CA PHE A 36 -9.68 -0.57 21.94
C PHE A 36 -10.08 0.53 20.97
N SER A 37 -10.74 0.19 19.85
CA SER A 37 -11.18 1.17 18.85
C SER A 37 -12.69 1.39 18.92
N LYS A 38 -13.15 2.57 18.46
CA LYS A 38 -14.57 2.87 18.22
C LYS A 38 -14.99 2.57 16.79
N GLY A 39 -14.02 2.41 15.88
CA GLY A 39 -14.24 2.15 14.47
C GLY A 39 -14.74 0.74 14.16
N ILE A 40 -14.90 0.48 12.87
CA ILE A 40 -15.21 -0.84 12.32
C ILE A 40 -13.94 -1.70 12.33
N VAL A 41 -14.10 -2.96 12.72
CA VAL A 41 -13.07 -3.99 12.69
C VAL A 41 -13.43 -4.94 11.55
N THR A 42 -12.58 -5.00 10.53
CA THR A 42 -12.83 -5.83 9.34
C THR A 42 -11.84 -6.98 9.31
N VAL A 43 -12.34 -8.21 9.22
CA VAL A 43 -11.57 -9.44 9.20
C VAL A 43 -11.76 -10.15 7.87
N TYR A 44 -10.69 -10.29 7.11
CA TYR A 44 -10.62 -11.08 5.89
C TYR A 44 -10.07 -12.47 6.21
N ILE A 45 -10.80 -13.50 5.79
CA ILE A 45 -10.44 -14.91 5.98
C ILE A 45 -10.24 -15.53 4.60
N GLY A 46 -9.02 -16.00 4.35
CA GLY A 46 -8.62 -16.59 3.07
C GLY A 46 -8.14 -15.58 2.03
N SER A 47 -8.09 -14.29 2.37
CA SER A 47 -7.76 -13.16 1.50
C SER A 47 -7.05 -12.04 2.26
N TYR A 48 -6.49 -11.09 1.51
CA TYR A 48 -5.79 -9.90 2.01
C TYR A 48 -6.48 -8.61 1.52
N GLY A 49 -7.81 -8.60 1.57
CA GLY A 49 -8.65 -7.46 1.15
C GLY A 49 -9.64 -7.79 0.02
N GLU A 50 -9.60 -8.97 -0.59
CA GLU A 50 -10.53 -9.30 -1.68
C GLU A 50 -11.99 -9.41 -1.20
N GLU A 51 -12.85 -8.50 -1.66
CA GLU A 51 -14.29 -8.50 -1.36
C GLU A 51 -15.13 -9.29 -2.40
N ASN A 52 -14.76 -9.23 -3.69
CA ASN A 52 -15.57 -9.76 -4.80
C ASN A 52 -15.75 -11.30 -4.80
N GLU A 53 -14.87 -12.05 -4.14
CA GLU A 53 -14.93 -13.52 -4.03
C GLU A 53 -15.21 -13.98 -2.58
N SER A 54 -15.84 -13.12 -1.78
CA SER A 54 -15.99 -13.34 -0.34
C SER A 54 -17.43 -13.20 0.12
N LEU A 55 -17.83 -14.06 1.05
CA LEU A 55 -19.06 -13.91 1.82
C LEU A 55 -18.89 -12.79 2.84
N LYS A 56 -19.78 -11.80 2.81
CA LYS A 56 -19.83 -10.72 3.80
C LYS A 56 -20.74 -11.07 4.97
N LEU A 57 -20.24 -10.99 6.20
CA LEU A 57 -21.04 -11.11 7.42
C LEU A 57 -20.80 -9.87 8.31
N ILE A 58 -21.87 -9.23 8.77
CA ILE A 58 -21.80 -8.03 9.60
C ILE A 58 -22.42 -8.32 10.96
N ILE A 59 -21.66 -8.09 12.03
CA ILE A 59 -22.09 -8.24 13.42
C ILE A 59 -21.72 -6.96 14.17
N GLY A 60 -22.63 -5.99 14.19
CA GLY A 60 -22.37 -4.69 14.79
C GLY A 60 -21.17 -3.98 14.13
N ARG A 61 -20.10 -3.75 14.89
CA ARG A 61 -18.84 -3.15 14.39
C ARG A 61 -17.85 -4.15 13.80
N LEU A 62 -18.16 -5.45 13.82
CA LEU A 62 -17.29 -6.51 13.31
C LEU A 62 -17.79 -6.95 11.94
N HIS A 63 -16.97 -6.78 10.92
CA HIS A 63 -17.26 -7.19 9.55
C HIS A 63 -16.33 -8.34 9.16
N PHE A 64 -16.89 -9.45 8.68
CA PHE A 64 -16.12 -10.56 8.12
C PHE A 64 -16.29 -10.62 6.61
N TRP A 65 -15.20 -10.95 5.94
CA TRP A 65 -15.14 -11.33 4.54
C TRP A 65 -14.48 -12.71 4.45
N ILE A 66 -15.26 -13.72 4.07
CA ILE A 66 -14.79 -15.11 4.03
C ILE A 66 -14.74 -15.58 2.58
N ARG A 67 -13.54 -15.82 2.05
CA ARG A 67 -13.38 -16.26 0.66
C ARG A 67 -14.08 -17.60 0.42
N TYR A 68 -14.92 -17.68 -0.61
CA TYR A 68 -15.75 -18.88 -0.86
C TYR A 68 -14.93 -20.17 -1.05
N ASN A 69 -13.83 -20.08 -1.80
CA ASN A 69 -13.01 -21.25 -2.11
C ASN A 69 -11.91 -21.45 -1.06
N VAL A 70 -12.16 -22.35 -0.12
CA VAL A 70 -11.24 -22.70 0.99
C VAL A 70 -9.89 -23.22 0.49
N PHE A 71 -9.84 -23.88 -0.67
CA PHE A 71 -8.59 -24.35 -1.26
C PHE A 71 -7.71 -23.21 -1.80
N LYS A 72 -8.30 -22.05 -2.09
CA LYS A 72 -7.58 -20.83 -2.51
C LYS A 72 -7.17 -19.93 -1.35
N TRP A 73 -7.43 -20.31 -0.09
CA TRP A 73 -7.10 -19.47 1.06
C TRP A 73 -5.60 -19.29 1.21
N LYS A 74 -5.14 -18.04 1.16
CA LYS A 74 -3.73 -17.67 1.27
C LYS A 74 -3.31 -17.18 2.67
N GLY A 75 -4.26 -16.82 3.53
CA GLY A 75 -3.99 -16.30 4.87
C GLY A 75 -5.22 -15.57 5.43
N GLY A 76 -4.98 -14.56 6.26
CA GLY A 76 -6.01 -13.67 6.80
C GLY A 76 -5.47 -12.25 7.00
N LEU A 77 -6.39 -11.31 7.25
CA LEU A 77 -6.08 -9.92 7.50
C LEU A 77 -7.14 -9.26 8.40
N CYS A 78 -6.72 -8.66 9.50
CA CYS A 78 -7.57 -7.83 10.35
C CYS A 78 -7.22 -6.34 10.19
N LYS A 79 -8.15 -5.54 9.66
CA LYS A 79 -8.03 -4.09 9.44
C LYS A 79 -8.94 -3.29 10.40
N LEU A 80 -8.41 -2.18 10.93
CA LEU A 80 -9.14 -1.22 11.77
C LEU A 80 -9.36 0.06 10.98
N THR A 81 -10.59 0.58 10.92
CA THR A 81 -10.89 1.82 10.18
C THR A 81 -10.45 3.08 10.93
N ASP A 82 -10.39 3.04 12.26
CA ASP A 82 -10.01 4.18 13.10
C ASP A 82 -8.92 3.73 14.09
N VAL A 83 -7.67 4.11 13.80
CA VAL A 83 -6.48 3.67 14.55
C VAL A 83 -6.04 4.74 15.56
N ASP A 84 -6.98 5.33 16.29
CA ASP A 84 -6.64 6.13 17.47
C ASP A 84 -6.46 5.25 18.71
N ILE A 85 -5.48 4.35 18.65
CA ILE A 85 -5.11 3.46 19.76
C ILE A 85 -3.64 3.66 20.14
N SER A 86 -3.38 3.77 21.44
CA SER A 86 -2.02 3.96 21.97
C SER A 86 -1.09 2.81 21.61
N LEU A 87 0.22 3.06 21.58
CA LEU A 87 1.22 2.03 21.22
C LEU A 87 1.12 0.77 22.11
N ASN A 88 0.75 0.91 23.38
CA ASN A 88 0.52 -0.24 24.26
C ASN A 88 -0.66 -1.11 23.80
N LYS A 89 -1.76 -0.47 23.39
CA LYS A 89 -2.94 -1.17 22.86
C LYS A 89 -2.63 -1.84 21.53
N GLN A 90 -1.80 -1.22 20.68
CA GLN A 90 -1.34 -1.83 19.44
C GLN A 90 -0.46 -3.07 19.67
N LEU A 91 0.44 -3.06 20.67
CA LEU A 91 1.20 -4.26 21.03
C LEU A 91 0.29 -5.41 21.45
N ILE A 92 -0.75 -5.13 22.24
CA ILE A 92 -1.74 -6.13 22.64
C ILE A 92 -2.50 -6.63 21.41
N PHE A 93 -2.94 -5.73 20.53
CA PHE A 93 -3.62 -6.07 19.28
C PHE A 93 -2.81 -7.05 18.43
N ILE A 94 -1.52 -6.76 18.21
CA ILE A 94 -0.63 -7.62 17.42
C ILE A 94 -0.42 -8.97 18.12
N LEU A 95 -0.16 -8.99 19.43
CA LEU A 95 0.15 -10.22 20.14
C LEU A 95 -1.05 -11.17 20.27
N MET A 96 -2.28 -10.65 20.39
CA MET A 96 -3.46 -11.49 20.60
C MET A 96 -3.81 -12.38 19.40
N GLY A 97 -3.43 -11.99 18.18
CA GLY A 97 -3.61 -12.82 16.99
C GLY A 97 -2.98 -14.20 17.13
N PRO A 98 -1.65 -14.32 17.27
CA PRO A 98 -0.99 -15.61 17.40
C PRO A 98 -1.16 -16.26 18.79
N ILE A 99 -1.44 -15.48 19.84
CA ILE A 99 -1.62 -15.99 21.21
C ILE A 99 -2.94 -16.74 21.39
N LEU A 100 -4.04 -16.27 20.78
CA LEU A 100 -5.36 -16.91 20.92
C LEU A 100 -5.39 -18.39 20.48
N PRO A 101 -4.96 -18.78 19.26
CA PRO A 101 -4.94 -20.19 18.85
C PRO A 101 -4.05 -21.04 19.75
N PHE A 102 -2.93 -20.51 20.25
CA PHE A 102 -2.04 -21.24 21.16
C PHE A 102 -2.75 -21.61 22.47
N PHE A 103 -3.38 -20.64 23.15
CA PHE A 103 -4.09 -20.92 24.40
C PHE A 103 -5.34 -21.76 24.20
N LEU A 104 -6.06 -21.59 23.08
CA LEU A 104 -7.17 -22.48 22.72
C LEU A 104 -6.68 -23.92 22.56
N GLY A 105 -5.57 -24.13 21.83
CA GLY A 105 -4.98 -25.45 21.66
C GLY A 105 -4.53 -26.07 22.98
N LEU A 106 -3.91 -25.27 23.85
CA LEU A 106 -3.46 -25.71 25.17
C LEU A 106 -4.65 -26.12 26.05
N ALA A 107 -5.71 -25.32 26.08
CA ALA A 107 -6.93 -25.62 26.82
C ALA A 107 -7.63 -26.88 26.31
N ILE A 108 -7.85 -27.00 24.99
CA ILE A 108 -8.52 -28.16 24.38
C ILE A 108 -7.69 -29.43 24.59
N SER A 109 -6.36 -29.35 24.42
CA SER A 109 -5.46 -30.48 24.65
C SER A 109 -5.50 -30.91 26.11
N PHE A 110 -5.39 -29.95 27.05
CA PHE A 110 -5.48 -30.23 28.49
C PHE A 110 -6.82 -30.87 28.86
N SER A 111 -7.94 -30.29 28.45
CA SER A 111 -9.28 -30.83 28.70
C SER A 111 -9.45 -32.22 28.12
N SER A 112 -8.94 -32.48 26.91
CA SER A 112 -9.03 -33.80 26.27
C SER A 112 -8.30 -34.89 27.04
N ILE A 113 -7.21 -34.54 27.73
CA ILE A 113 -6.43 -35.47 28.57
C ILE A 113 -7.09 -35.61 29.95
N TYR A 114 -7.41 -34.50 30.59
CA TYR A 114 -7.94 -34.47 31.95
C TYR A 114 -9.34 -35.10 32.08
N LEU A 115 -10.21 -34.85 31.11
CA LEU A 115 -11.57 -35.40 31.06
C LEU A 115 -11.63 -36.77 30.35
N ASP A 116 -10.48 -37.34 30.02
CA ASP A 116 -10.33 -38.64 29.36
C ASP A 116 -11.20 -38.80 28.10
N TRP A 117 -11.17 -37.82 27.21
CA TRP A 117 -11.93 -37.87 25.96
C TRP A 117 -11.44 -39.00 25.03
N HIS A 118 -12.29 -39.37 24.06
CA HIS A 118 -11.97 -40.41 23.08
C HIS A 118 -10.62 -40.17 22.38
N GLY A 119 -9.86 -41.24 22.12
CA GLY A 119 -8.48 -41.17 21.62
C GLY A 119 -8.30 -40.35 20.33
N GLY A 120 -9.31 -40.36 19.44
CA GLY A 120 -9.30 -39.52 18.23
C GLY A 120 -9.35 -38.02 18.53
N ILE A 121 -10.08 -37.60 19.59
CA ILE A 121 -10.15 -36.20 20.01
C ILE A 121 -8.84 -35.77 20.65
N LYS A 122 -8.21 -36.63 21.46
CA LYS A 122 -6.87 -36.40 22.02
C LYS A 122 -5.81 -36.21 20.93
N LEU A 123 -5.88 -37.02 19.87
CA LEU A 123 -4.97 -36.88 18.72
C LEU A 123 -5.24 -35.55 17.98
N ALA A 124 -6.49 -35.23 17.69
CA ALA A 124 -6.86 -33.99 17.01
C ALA A 124 -6.49 -32.73 17.81
N SER A 125 -6.70 -32.73 19.14
CA SER A 125 -6.31 -31.63 20.02
C SER A 125 -4.80 -31.47 20.11
N SER A 126 -4.05 -32.57 20.13
CA SER A 126 -2.58 -32.56 20.11
C SER A 126 -2.04 -32.01 18.78
N ILE A 127 -2.63 -32.41 17.65
CA ILE A 127 -2.30 -31.86 16.33
C ILE A 127 -2.61 -30.37 16.30
N PHE A 128 -3.79 -29.95 16.78
CA PHE A 128 -4.16 -28.54 16.88
C PHE A 128 -3.12 -27.74 17.67
N LEU A 129 -2.75 -28.21 18.87
CA LEU A 129 -1.73 -27.55 19.68
C LEU A 129 -0.37 -27.49 18.96
N GLY A 130 0.05 -28.57 18.31
CA GLY A 130 1.31 -28.59 17.54
C GLY A 130 1.34 -27.56 16.41
N VAL A 131 0.27 -27.49 15.60
CA VAL A 131 0.17 -26.50 14.52
C VAL A 131 0.03 -25.08 15.10
N ALA A 132 -0.64 -24.89 16.24
CA ALA A 132 -0.75 -23.59 16.90
C ALA A 132 0.58 -23.09 17.45
N ILE A 133 1.41 -23.97 18.03
CA ILE A 133 2.78 -23.66 18.47
C ILE A 133 3.63 -23.22 17.26
N PHE A 134 3.56 -23.96 16.16
CA PHE A 134 4.27 -23.59 14.93
C PHE A 134 3.79 -22.24 14.39
N GLY A 135 2.47 -22.02 14.34
CA GLY A 135 1.87 -20.75 13.91
C GLY A 135 2.28 -19.56 14.79
N LEU A 136 2.31 -19.74 16.11
CA LEU A 136 2.79 -18.73 17.06
C LEU A 136 4.24 -18.33 16.76
N TYR A 137 5.12 -19.32 16.56
CA TYR A 137 6.51 -19.07 16.19
C TYR A 137 6.62 -18.36 14.84
N ALA A 138 5.95 -18.87 13.81
CA ALA A 138 5.99 -18.31 12.47
C ALA A 138 5.46 -16.86 12.40
N SER A 139 4.45 -16.52 13.22
CA SER A 139 3.92 -15.15 13.24
C SER A 139 4.82 -14.17 14.00
N LEU A 140 5.36 -14.57 15.15
CA LEU A 140 6.12 -13.68 16.04
C LEU A 140 7.60 -13.51 15.67
N VAL A 141 8.18 -14.42 14.89
CA VAL A 141 9.56 -14.26 14.40
C VAL A 141 9.56 -13.26 13.23
N PRO A 142 10.24 -12.10 13.34
CA PRO A 142 10.23 -11.09 12.28
C PRO A 142 10.71 -11.65 10.93
N SER A 143 9.89 -11.48 9.89
CA SER A 143 10.21 -11.91 8.52
C SER A 143 10.48 -10.70 7.63
N LYS A 144 11.35 -10.90 6.63
CA LYS A 144 11.59 -9.93 5.54
C LYS A 144 10.53 -10.01 4.43
N ASN A 145 9.79 -11.11 4.37
CA ASN A 145 8.76 -11.30 3.36
C ASN A 145 7.54 -10.43 3.71
N SER A 146 7.02 -9.72 2.71
CA SER A 146 5.77 -8.97 2.81
C SER A 146 4.73 -9.54 1.86
N VAL A 147 3.46 -9.32 2.19
CA VAL A 147 2.32 -9.64 1.32
C VAL A 147 1.69 -8.34 0.88
N GLU A 148 1.53 -8.12 -0.42
CA GLU A 148 0.83 -6.96 -0.93
C GLU A 148 -0.69 -7.17 -0.83
N THR A 149 -1.39 -6.21 -0.23
CA THR A 149 -2.85 -6.18 -0.17
C THR A 149 -3.46 -5.73 -1.49
N VAL A 150 -4.77 -5.91 -1.64
CA VAL A 150 -5.52 -5.35 -2.78
C VAL A 150 -5.35 -3.83 -2.89
N ASP A 151 -5.12 -3.15 -1.76
CA ASP A 151 -4.91 -1.70 -1.69
C ASP A 151 -3.45 -1.29 -1.98
N GLY A 152 -2.57 -2.24 -2.35
CA GLY A 152 -1.14 -1.99 -2.59
C GLY A 152 -0.29 -1.84 -1.31
N GLU A 153 -0.88 -2.01 -0.12
CA GLU A 153 -0.14 -1.97 1.14
C GLU A 153 0.69 -3.24 1.33
N LEU A 154 1.98 -3.10 1.66
CA LEU A 154 2.85 -4.22 2.00
C LEU A 154 2.66 -4.61 3.49
N LEU A 155 1.93 -5.70 3.72
CA LEU A 155 1.77 -6.31 5.04
C LEU A 155 3.03 -7.07 5.44
N GLN A 156 3.55 -6.74 6.63
CA GLN A 156 4.57 -7.53 7.31
C GLN A 156 3.91 -8.45 8.34
N ASN A 157 4.60 -9.51 8.76
CA ASN A 157 4.08 -10.37 9.82
C ASN A 157 4.10 -9.68 11.21
N ASP A 158 3.37 -10.26 12.15
CA ASP A 158 3.19 -9.72 13.50
C ASP A 158 4.52 -9.44 14.21
N GLY A 159 5.51 -10.31 14.07
CA GLY A 159 6.84 -10.13 14.65
C GLY A 159 7.53 -8.86 14.18
N SER A 160 7.49 -8.59 12.88
CA SER A 160 8.05 -7.37 12.30
C SER A 160 7.28 -6.13 12.75
N ALA A 161 5.94 -6.19 12.78
CA ALA A 161 5.10 -5.11 13.29
C ALA A 161 5.34 -4.84 14.79
N PHE A 162 5.42 -5.89 15.61
CA PHE A 162 5.71 -5.81 17.05
C PHE A 162 7.07 -5.15 17.31
N ARG A 163 8.11 -5.61 16.60
CA ARG A 163 9.46 -5.02 16.69
C ARG A 163 9.47 -3.53 16.34
N LYS A 164 8.70 -3.14 15.31
CA LYS A 164 8.55 -1.74 14.90
C LYS A 164 7.94 -0.90 16.03
N ILE A 165 6.86 -1.36 16.65
CA ILE A 165 6.24 -0.62 17.77
C ILE A 165 7.16 -0.57 18.99
N LEU A 166 7.89 -1.64 19.31
CA LEU A 166 8.88 -1.60 20.39
C LEU A 166 9.98 -0.56 20.15
N ARG A 167 10.42 -0.40 18.90
CA ARG A 167 11.37 0.68 18.52
C ARG A 167 10.72 2.04 18.72
N LEU A 168 9.47 2.23 18.27
CA LEU A 168 8.74 3.49 18.42
C LEU A 168 8.55 3.91 19.88
N LYS A 169 8.26 2.96 20.79
CA LYS A 169 8.11 3.26 22.23
C LYS A 169 9.38 3.79 22.90
N ARG A 170 10.56 3.61 22.29
CA ARG A 170 11.83 4.15 22.81
C ARG A 170 12.06 5.60 22.38
N LEU A 171 11.27 6.11 21.43
CA LEU A 171 11.39 7.47 20.92
C LEU A 171 10.67 8.47 21.84
N PRO A 172 11.06 9.76 21.82
CA PRO A 172 10.33 10.81 22.54
C PRO A 172 8.84 10.84 22.19
N LEU A 173 7.97 11.23 23.15
CA LEU A 173 6.52 11.23 22.96
C LEU A 173 6.07 12.07 21.74
N ALA A 174 6.74 13.19 21.49
CA ALA A 174 6.48 14.02 20.31
C ALA A 174 6.72 13.26 19.00
N VAL A 175 7.78 12.45 18.93
CA VAL A 175 8.07 11.59 17.78
C VAL A 175 7.02 10.49 17.63
N GLN A 176 6.63 9.86 18.74
CA GLN A 176 5.57 8.83 18.71
C GLN A 176 4.26 9.39 18.16
N ASN A 177 3.86 10.58 18.61
CA ASN A 177 2.65 11.25 18.14
C ASN A 177 2.75 11.61 16.65
N ALA A 178 3.88 12.16 16.19
CA ALA A 178 4.09 12.47 14.77
C ALA A 178 4.00 11.24 13.88
N VAL A 179 4.59 10.12 14.31
CA VAL A 179 4.52 8.84 13.60
C VAL A 179 3.08 8.31 13.55
N MET A 180 2.31 8.45 14.64
CA MET A 180 0.89 8.07 14.63
C MET A 180 0.06 8.93 13.69
N LEU A 181 0.30 10.24 13.64
CA LEU A 181 -0.35 11.14 12.70
C LEU A 181 -0.01 10.75 11.25
N PHE A 182 1.23 10.37 10.97
CA PHE A 182 1.65 9.87 9.65
C PHE A 182 0.86 8.62 9.23
N TYR A 183 0.80 7.60 10.08
CA TYR A 183 0.07 6.35 9.76
C TYR A 183 -1.44 6.54 9.69
N THR A 184 -1.98 7.56 10.35
CA THR A 184 -3.40 7.95 10.23
C THR A 184 -3.65 8.95 9.09
N LYS A 185 -2.68 9.12 8.18
CA LYS A 185 -2.74 9.98 6.98
C LYS A 185 -2.94 11.48 7.27
N LYS A 186 -2.71 11.91 8.52
CA LYS A 186 -2.71 13.32 8.93
C LYS A 186 -1.36 13.97 8.65
N TYR A 187 -0.99 13.99 7.37
CA TYR A 187 0.37 14.34 6.93
C TYR A 187 0.76 15.79 7.24
N ALA A 188 -0.18 16.74 7.20
CA ALA A 188 0.11 18.14 7.51
C ALA A 188 0.59 18.31 8.96
N GLU A 189 -0.16 17.74 9.92
CA GLU A 189 0.18 17.77 11.35
C GLU A 189 1.47 16.99 11.62
N ALA A 190 1.61 15.80 11.02
CA ALA A 190 2.80 14.97 11.16
C ALA A 190 4.06 15.71 10.66
N GLY A 191 4.00 16.28 9.45
CA GLY A 191 5.11 16.99 8.82
C GLY A 191 5.57 18.20 9.64
N ALA A 192 4.63 18.99 10.17
CA ALA A 192 4.95 20.12 11.04
C ALA A 192 5.72 19.68 12.30
N ILE A 193 5.27 18.60 12.95
CA ILE A 193 5.95 18.07 14.14
C ILE A 193 7.32 17.50 13.78
N PHE A 194 7.44 16.69 12.72
CA PHE A 194 8.74 16.15 12.31
C PHE A 194 9.75 17.25 11.99
N SER A 195 9.34 18.27 11.24
CA SER A 195 10.20 19.42 10.90
C SER A 195 10.67 20.13 12.17
N SER A 196 9.78 20.34 13.14
CA SER A 196 10.14 20.95 14.43
C SER A 196 11.11 20.11 15.28
N ILE A 197 11.06 18.78 15.16
CA ILE A 197 11.91 17.85 15.92
C ILE A 197 13.31 17.77 15.31
N ILE A 198 13.40 17.68 13.98
CA ILE A 198 14.67 17.65 13.25
C ILE A 198 15.49 18.91 13.54
N LEU A 199 14.85 20.07 13.63
CA LEU A 199 15.48 21.36 13.98
C LEU A 199 16.04 21.42 15.42
N ARG A 200 15.64 20.50 16.31
CA ARG A 200 16.04 20.49 17.74
C ARG A 200 17.02 19.35 18.07
N ASP A 201 17.83 18.94 17.10
CA ASP A 201 18.94 17.96 17.20
C ASP A 201 18.59 16.47 17.24
N PHE A 202 17.34 16.06 16.96
CA PHE A 202 17.04 14.63 16.79
C PHE A 202 17.17 14.20 15.32
N ARG A 203 18.43 13.96 14.90
CA ARG A 203 18.82 13.69 13.51
C ARG A 203 18.87 12.18 13.19
N GLU A 204 17.71 11.53 13.21
CA GLU A 204 17.59 10.12 12.81
C GLU A 204 17.10 10.02 11.35
N PRO A 205 17.72 9.19 10.49
CA PRO A 205 17.37 9.08 9.07
C PRO A 205 15.87 8.85 8.82
N GLU A 206 15.26 7.97 9.61
CA GLU A 206 13.84 7.63 9.50
C GLU A 206 12.93 8.85 9.67
N LEU A 207 13.31 9.80 10.52
CA LEU A 207 12.50 10.99 10.75
C LEU A 207 12.55 11.96 9.59
N PHE A 208 13.70 12.11 8.94
CA PHE A 208 13.80 12.84 7.69
C PHE A 208 12.90 12.22 6.64
N LYS A 209 12.95 10.88 6.48
CA LYS A 209 12.07 10.17 5.52
C LYS A 209 10.59 10.39 5.82
N PHE A 210 10.16 10.34 7.09
CA PHE A 210 8.78 10.67 7.47
C PHE A 210 8.43 12.13 7.20
N ALA A 211 9.33 13.08 7.50
CA ALA A 211 9.10 14.50 7.28
C ALA A 211 8.96 14.82 5.78
N ILE A 212 9.90 14.34 4.97
CA ILE A 212 9.91 14.49 3.50
C ILE A 212 8.63 13.90 2.92
N SER A 213 8.30 12.65 3.28
CA SER A 213 7.08 11.99 2.81
C SER A 213 5.82 12.76 3.22
N SER A 214 5.75 13.25 4.46
CA SER A 214 4.61 14.03 4.94
C SER A 214 4.39 15.28 4.08
N HIS A 215 5.46 16.02 3.78
CA HIS A 215 5.39 17.24 2.97
C HIS A 215 5.10 16.96 1.49
N ILE A 216 5.65 15.88 0.92
CA ILE A 216 5.28 15.42 -0.43
C ILE A 216 3.77 15.12 -0.49
N MET A 217 3.24 14.39 0.50
CA MET A 217 1.82 13.99 0.51
C MET A 217 0.85 15.18 0.60
N VAL A 218 1.26 16.30 1.22
CA VAL A 218 0.48 17.54 1.25
C VAL A 218 0.88 18.54 0.16
N LYS A 219 1.70 18.11 -0.81
CA LYS A 219 2.23 18.94 -1.92
C LYS A 219 3.02 20.18 -1.46
N ASN A 220 3.59 20.17 -0.24
CA ASN A 220 4.46 21.23 0.26
C ASN A 220 5.92 20.97 -0.18
N PHE A 221 6.18 21.10 -1.48
CA PHE A 221 7.46 20.75 -2.07
C PHE A 221 8.61 21.66 -1.65
N THR A 222 8.32 22.91 -1.25
CA THR A 222 9.34 23.84 -0.75
C THR A 222 9.97 23.34 0.54
N GLU A 223 9.14 22.96 1.53
CA GLU A 223 9.64 22.42 2.80
C GLU A 223 10.25 21.03 2.62
N ALA A 224 9.64 20.19 1.78
CA ALA A 224 10.19 18.88 1.43
C ALA A 224 11.62 19.00 0.85
N LYS A 225 11.87 20.01 0.01
CA LYS A 225 13.19 20.29 -0.55
C LYS A 225 14.20 20.64 0.53
N ILE A 226 13.87 21.57 1.43
CA ILE A 226 14.78 22.00 2.51
C ILE A 226 15.22 20.78 3.33
N ILE A 227 14.26 19.95 3.73
CA ILE A 227 14.53 18.76 4.55
C ILE A 227 15.28 17.70 3.75
N SER A 228 14.97 17.51 2.46
CA SER A 228 15.68 16.58 1.58
C SER A 228 17.13 16.99 1.36
N ASP A 229 17.42 18.28 1.16
CA ASP A 229 18.78 18.79 1.00
C ASP A 229 19.60 18.61 2.29
N GLU A 230 18.99 18.89 3.45
CA GLU A 230 19.61 18.63 4.74
C GLU A 230 19.86 17.12 4.94
N PHE A 231 18.87 16.27 4.62
CA PHE A 231 19.00 14.82 4.71
C PHE A 231 20.18 14.33 3.85
N GLN A 232 20.32 14.85 2.63
CA GLN A 232 21.42 14.51 1.72
C GLN A 232 22.78 14.91 2.26
N SER A 233 22.86 16.03 2.98
CA SER A 233 24.11 16.50 3.57
C SER A 233 24.59 15.64 4.76
N LEU A 234 23.68 14.90 5.38
CA LEU A 234 23.92 14.14 6.61
C LEU A 234 24.02 12.63 6.38
N PHE A 235 23.29 12.12 5.38
CA PHE A 235 23.13 10.69 5.16
C PHE A 235 23.31 10.31 3.70
N GLN A 236 23.68 9.06 3.47
CA GLN A 236 23.75 8.49 2.14
C GLN A 236 22.35 8.15 1.63
N PHE A 237 22.02 8.64 0.44
CA PHE A 237 20.75 8.35 -0.22
C PHE A 237 20.75 6.95 -0.83
N ASP A 238 19.63 6.25 -0.68
CA ASP A 238 19.27 5.06 -1.45
C ASP A 238 18.45 5.44 -2.71
N ALA A 239 17.97 4.42 -3.43
CA ALA A 239 17.21 4.64 -4.67
C ALA A 239 15.88 5.37 -4.43
N ASP A 240 15.19 5.08 -3.32
CA ASP A 240 13.94 5.74 -2.92
C ASP A 240 14.18 7.20 -2.55
N ASP A 241 15.26 7.49 -1.82
CA ASP A 241 15.64 8.85 -1.42
C ASP A 241 15.95 9.71 -2.65
N PHE A 242 16.72 9.18 -3.61
CA PHE A 242 16.94 9.83 -4.89
C PHE A 242 15.65 10.01 -5.70
N SER A 243 14.77 9.02 -5.70
CA SER A 243 13.46 9.10 -6.38
C SER A 243 12.61 10.23 -5.79
N ASN A 244 12.56 10.34 -4.46
CA ASN A 244 11.80 11.38 -3.76
C ASN A 244 12.40 12.78 -4.01
N ALA A 245 13.73 12.91 -3.99
CA ALA A 245 14.38 14.17 -4.37
C ALA A 245 14.04 14.55 -5.83
N GLY A 246 14.11 13.61 -6.77
CA GLY A 246 13.69 13.83 -8.15
C GLY A 246 12.24 14.32 -8.25
N LEU A 247 11.33 13.73 -7.47
CA LEU A 247 9.93 14.14 -7.40
C LEU A 247 9.80 15.58 -6.90
N ILE A 248 10.40 15.89 -5.76
CA ILE A 248 10.37 17.23 -5.15
C ILE A 248 10.86 18.29 -6.13
N TYR A 249 12.03 18.08 -6.73
CA TYR A 249 12.62 19.03 -7.67
C TYR A 249 11.77 19.16 -8.95
N SER A 250 11.20 18.06 -9.44
CA SER A 250 10.32 18.11 -10.61
C SER A 250 9.02 18.88 -10.35
N SER A 251 8.45 18.77 -9.14
CA SER A 251 7.26 19.50 -8.72
C SER A 251 7.53 21.00 -8.51
N LEU A 252 8.79 21.38 -8.30
CA LEU A 252 9.27 22.76 -8.26
C LEU A 252 9.76 23.26 -9.63
N GLU A 253 9.52 22.49 -10.70
CA GLU A 253 9.94 22.79 -12.08
C GLU A 253 11.47 22.91 -12.28
N LEU A 254 12.26 22.42 -11.32
CA LEU A 254 13.72 22.35 -11.38
C LEU A 254 14.16 21.07 -12.11
N TYR A 255 13.78 20.97 -13.39
CA TYR A 255 13.87 19.72 -14.16
C TYR A 255 15.30 19.17 -14.33
N GLU A 256 16.31 20.03 -14.46
CA GLU A 256 17.70 19.58 -14.62
C GLU A 256 18.18 18.78 -13.39
N MET A 257 17.95 19.32 -12.20
CA MET A 257 18.27 18.65 -10.94
C MET A 257 17.41 17.39 -10.73
N ALA A 258 16.13 17.45 -11.09
CA ALA A 258 15.25 16.28 -11.00
C ALA A 258 15.77 15.11 -11.86
N ILE A 259 16.24 15.40 -13.07
CA ILE A 259 16.82 14.40 -13.99
C ILE A 259 18.09 13.78 -13.40
N ASP A 260 18.97 14.58 -12.79
CA ASP A 260 20.17 14.06 -12.12
C ASP A 260 19.81 13.08 -10.99
N PHE A 261 18.89 13.48 -10.11
CA PHE A 261 18.41 12.62 -9.03
C PHE A 261 17.77 11.33 -9.54
N TYR A 262 16.92 11.39 -10.57
CA TYR A 262 16.34 10.18 -11.14
C TYR A 262 17.37 9.27 -11.79
N LYS A 263 18.40 9.81 -12.46
CA LYS A 263 19.51 8.99 -12.99
C LYS A 263 20.24 8.26 -11.86
N ARG A 264 20.59 8.96 -10.79
CA ARG A 264 21.25 8.38 -9.61
C ARG A 264 20.39 7.32 -8.91
N SER A 265 19.07 7.53 -8.87
CA SER A 265 18.11 6.51 -8.40
C SER A 265 18.19 5.24 -9.26
N LEU A 266 18.19 5.37 -10.59
CA LEU A 266 18.28 4.22 -11.51
C LEU A 266 19.67 3.58 -11.61
N GLU A 267 20.73 4.32 -11.29
CA GLU A 267 22.08 3.75 -11.13
C GLU A 267 22.15 2.86 -9.89
N SER A 268 21.51 3.28 -8.80
CA SER A 268 21.40 2.51 -7.55
C SER A 268 20.46 1.30 -7.71
N GLU A 269 19.28 1.50 -8.29
CA GLU A 269 18.31 0.45 -8.56
C GLU A 269 17.70 0.57 -9.98
N PRO A 270 18.26 -0.17 -10.97
CA PRO A 270 17.84 -0.05 -12.38
C PRO A 270 16.38 -0.37 -12.67
N ASN A 271 15.69 -1.08 -11.78
CA ASN A 271 14.32 -1.51 -11.93
C ASN A 271 13.34 -0.76 -10.99
N HIS A 272 13.74 0.40 -10.47
CA HIS A 272 12.88 1.18 -9.60
C HIS A 272 11.69 1.78 -10.40
N LYS A 273 10.51 1.14 -10.29
CA LYS A 273 9.35 1.42 -11.16
C LYS A 273 8.83 2.87 -11.04
N TYR A 274 8.81 3.42 -9.82
CA TYR A 274 8.35 4.79 -9.58
C TYR A 274 9.29 5.83 -10.20
N THR A 275 10.60 5.61 -10.10
CA THR A 275 11.62 6.46 -10.72
C THR A 275 11.47 6.47 -12.24
N LEU A 276 11.32 5.29 -12.85
CA LEU A 276 11.16 5.18 -14.31
C LEU A 276 9.93 5.98 -14.80
N ASN A 277 8.80 5.86 -14.10
CA ASN A 277 7.61 6.63 -14.42
C ASN A 277 7.81 8.13 -14.24
N ASN A 278 8.30 8.56 -13.08
CA ASN A 278 8.40 9.99 -12.77
C ASN A 278 9.47 10.69 -13.60
N PHE A 279 10.57 9.99 -13.92
CA PHE A 279 11.56 10.49 -14.86
C PHE A 279 10.98 10.61 -16.27
N GLY A 280 10.26 9.59 -16.75
CA GLY A 280 9.54 9.69 -18.02
C GLY A 280 8.56 10.86 -18.05
N TYR A 281 7.86 11.13 -16.94
CA TYR A 281 6.96 12.27 -16.81
C TYR A 281 7.69 13.62 -16.93
N VAL A 282 8.86 13.77 -16.31
CA VAL A 282 9.70 14.97 -16.48
C VAL A 282 10.14 15.13 -17.93
N LEU A 283 10.57 14.05 -18.58
CA LEU A 283 10.93 14.07 -20.00
C LEU A 283 9.77 14.51 -20.89
N ASN A 284 8.54 14.08 -20.59
CA ASN A 284 7.35 14.60 -21.27
C ASN A 284 7.17 16.11 -21.10
N ASN A 285 7.38 16.65 -19.90
CA ASN A 285 7.23 18.09 -19.64
C ASN A 285 8.27 18.93 -20.41
N ILE A 286 9.48 18.40 -20.60
CA ILE A 286 10.51 19.04 -21.44
C ILE A 286 10.46 18.61 -22.91
N LYS A 287 9.39 17.93 -23.34
CA LYS A 287 9.10 17.51 -24.73
C LYS A 287 10.02 16.43 -25.31
N GLU A 288 10.75 15.71 -24.46
CA GLU A 288 11.62 14.57 -24.82
C GLU A 288 10.81 13.26 -24.90
N TYR A 289 9.78 13.24 -25.77
CA TYR A 289 8.76 12.18 -25.80
C TYR A 289 9.31 10.78 -26.14
N HIS A 290 10.27 10.68 -27.06
CA HIS A 290 10.86 9.38 -27.40
C HIS A 290 11.61 8.75 -26.23
N SER A 291 12.42 9.55 -25.52
CA SER A 291 13.14 9.12 -24.33
C SER A 291 12.19 8.75 -23.19
N ALA A 292 11.10 9.52 -23.01
CA ALA A 292 10.05 9.22 -22.04
C ALA A 292 9.40 7.85 -22.30
N ILE A 293 9.05 7.54 -23.55
CA ILE A 293 8.45 6.26 -23.95
C ILE A 293 9.35 5.07 -23.57
N LEU A 294 10.67 5.19 -23.72
CA LEU A 294 11.61 4.13 -23.33
C LEU A 294 11.55 3.84 -21.81
N LEU A 295 11.45 4.88 -20.98
CA LEU A 295 11.33 4.72 -19.53
C LEU A 295 9.98 4.11 -19.15
N PHE A 296 8.88 4.58 -19.75
CA PHE A 296 7.56 4.00 -19.49
C PHE A 296 7.47 2.54 -19.93
N ASN A 297 8.07 2.16 -21.05
CA ASN A 297 8.14 0.77 -21.49
C ASN A 297 8.86 -0.12 -20.46
N ARG A 298 9.94 0.39 -19.85
CA ARG A 298 10.63 -0.33 -18.76
C ARG A 298 9.75 -0.45 -17.52
N ALA A 299 9.09 0.62 -17.09
CA ALA A 299 8.18 0.60 -15.94
C ALA A 299 7.05 -0.41 -16.14
N ILE A 300 6.43 -0.44 -17.32
CA ILE A 300 5.38 -1.40 -17.70
C ILE A 300 5.89 -2.85 -17.69
N LYS A 301 7.12 -3.08 -18.15
CA LYS A 301 7.73 -4.41 -18.13
C LYS A 301 7.96 -4.92 -16.71
N ILE A 302 8.29 -4.03 -15.77
CA ILE A 302 8.53 -4.35 -14.36
C ILE A 302 7.21 -4.63 -13.64
N ASP A 303 6.21 -3.78 -13.87
CA ASP A 303 4.89 -3.92 -13.27
C ASP A 303 3.79 -3.63 -14.33
N PRO A 304 3.24 -4.69 -14.95
CA PRO A 304 2.19 -4.54 -15.96
C PRO A 304 0.88 -3.95 -15.42
N LEU A 305 0.66 -3.94 -14.10
CA LEU A 305 -0.54 -3.40 -13.46
C LEU A 305 -0.35 -1.96 -12.97
N PHE A 306 0.85 -1.38 -13.14
CA PHE A 306 1.10 0.02 -12.80
C PHE A 306 0.47 0.95 -13.85
N ALA A 307 -0.66 1.58 -13.51
CA ALA A 307 -1.48 2.34 -14.46
C ALA A 307 -0.78 3.59 -15.02
N TYR A 308 -0.10 4.36 -14.18
CA TYR A 308 0.49 5.67 -14.53
C TYR A 308 1.41 5.65 -15.77
N PRO A 309 2.35 4.70 -15.92
CA PRO A 309 3.16 4.57 -17.13
C PRO A 309 2.36 4.47 -18.43
N TYR A 310 1.22 3.77 -18.45
CA TYR A 310 0.40 3.67 -19.66
C TYR A 310 -0.22 5.03 -20.01
N ASN A 311 -0.81 5.71 -19.05
CA ASN A 311 -1.35 7.06 -19.27
C ASN A 311 -0.26 8.02 -19.79
N ASN A 312 0.90 8.04 -19.14
CA ASN A 312 1.97 8.97 -19.50
C ASN A 312 2.61 8.63 -20.86
N ARG A 313 2.79 7.33 -21.18
CA ARG A 313 3.23 6.87 -22.50
C ARG A 313 2.20 7.19 -23.58
N GLY A 314 0.92 7.05 -23.26
CA GLY A 314 -0.17 7.38 -24.17
C GLY A 314 -0.18 8.85 -24.54
N LEU A 315 0.03 9.74 -23.56
CA LEU A 315 0.22 11.16 -23.81
C LEU A 315 1.44 11.43 -24.70
N SER A 316 2.59 10.81 -24.45
CA SER A 316 3.78 10.95 -25.31
C SER A 316 3.49 10.56 -26.76
N LYS A 317 2.79 9.42 -26.98
CA LYS A 317 2.41 8.94 -28.31
C LYS A 317 1.46 9.90 -29.02
N ILE A 318 0.43 10.41 -28.31
CA ILE A 318 -0.48 11.43 -28.86
C ILE A 318 0.28 12.68 -29.28
N LEU A 319 1.22 13.15 -28.46
CA LEU A 319 2.02 14.35 -28.76
C LEU A 319 3.00 14.14 -29.93
N LEU A 320 3.36 12.88 -30.23
CA LEU A 320 4.11 12.47 -31.42
C LEU A 320 3.22 12.18 -32.65
N GLY A 321 1.89 12.26 -32.52
CA GLY A 321 0.93 12.03 -33.61
C GLY A 321 0.40 10.60 -33.72
N ASP A 322 0.85 9.67 -32.87
CA ASP A 322 0.32 8.30 -32.81
C ASP A 322 -0.92 8.25 -31.89
N TYR A 323 -2.03 8.79 -32.40
CA TYR A 323 -3.24 8.99 -31.61
C TYR A 323 -3.90 7.68 -31.18
N GLU A 324 -3.98 6.69 -32.06
CA GLU A 324 -4.63 5.39 -31.79
C GLU A 324 -3.87 4.57 -30.75
N ALA A 325 -2.54 4.45 -30.89
CA ALA A 325 -1.75 3.74 -29.89
C ALA A 325 -1.73 4.50 -28.55
N GLY A 326 -1.80 5.84 -28.59
CA GLY A 326 -1.82 6.65 -27.39
C GLY A 326 -3.13 6.56 -26.62
N VAL A 327 -4.28 6.63 -27.29
CA VAL A 327 -5.60 6.48 -26.64
C VAL A 327 -5.81 5.05 -26.13
N THR A 328 -5.27 4.05 -26.82
CA THR A 328 -5.28 2.65 -26.37
C THR A 328 -4.58 2.52 -25.00
N ASP A 329 -3.40 3.11 -24.86
CA ASP A 329 -2.67 3.10 -23.58
C ASP A 329 -3.44 3.84 -22.48
N ILE A 330 -4.02 5.00 -22.77
CA ILE A 330 -4.83 5.77 -21.80
C ILE A 330 -6.06 4.98 -21.37
N ASN A 331 -6.76 4.33 -22.30
CA ASN A 331 -7.92 3.49 -21.98
C ASN A 331 -7.52 2.30 -21.11
N TYR A 332 -6.36 1.69 -21.36
CA TYR A 332 -5.85 0.62 -20.51
C TYR A 332 -5.52 1.12 -19.10
N SER A 333 -4.86 2.28 -18.98
CA SER A 333 -4.64 2.95 -17.69
C SER A 333 -5.95 3.16 -16.92
N LEU A 334 -7.01 3.63 -17.60
CA LEU A 334 -8.33 3.85 -16.99
C LEU A 334 -9.04 2.54 -16.63
N SER A 335 -8.74 1.43 -17.31
CA SER A 335 -9.27 0.11 -16.94
C SER A 335 -8.63 -0.46 -15.67
N LEU A 336 -7.38 -0.08 -15.40
CA LEU A 336 -6.67 -0.40 -14.16
C LEU A 336 -7.11 0.53 -13.01
N GLU A 337 -7.22 1.84 -13.28
CA GLU A 337 -7.61 2.86 -12.31
C GLU A 337 -8.68 3.81 -12.90
N GLY A 338 -9.96 3.50 -12.67
CA GLY A 338 -11.09 4.20 -13.32
C GLY A 338 -11.32 5.65 -12.91
N LEU A 339 -10.76 6.12 -11.79
CA LEU A 339 -10.95 7.47 -11.23
C LEU A 339 -9.67 8.32 -11.26
N ASN A 340 -8.82 8.14 -12.29
CA ASN A 340 -7.60 8.93 -12.45
C ASN A 340 -7.85 10.20 -13.29
N ALA A 341 -7.95 11.37 -12.63
CA ALA A 341 -8.21 12.66 -13.28
C ALA A 341 -7.19 13.02 -14.37
N TYR A 342 -5.91 12.67 -14.18
CA TYR A 342 -4.85 12.91 -15.17
C TYR A 342 -5.07 12.10 -16.44
N ALA A 343 -5.48 10.85 -16.32
CA ALA A 343 -5.77 9.98 -17.47
C ALA A 343 -7.02 10.43 -18.23
N ILE A 344 -8.06 10.88 -17.51
CA ILE A 344 -9.27 11.45 -18.11
C ILE A 344 -8.94 12.74 -18.87
N ARG A 345 -8.15 13.64 -18.27
CA ARG A 345 -7.65 14.85 -18.94
C ARG A 345 -6.83 14.49 -20.19
N ASN A 346 -5.91 13.54 -20.10
CA ASN A 346 -5.08 13.14 -21.25
C ASN A 346 -5.93 12.51 -22.37
N LYS A 347 -7.02 11.80 -22.04
CA LYS A 347 -8.01 11.36 -23.03
C LYS A 347 -8.74 12.56 -23.68
N GLY A 348 -9.03 13.60 -22.90
CA GLY A 348 -9.52 14.88 -23.45
C GLY A 348 -8.54 15.50 -24.45
N ILE A 349 -7.23 15.48 -24.16
CA ILE A 349 -6.18 15.93 -25.10
C ILE A 349 -6.23 15.14 -26.41
N TYR A 350 -6.44 13.83 -26.38
CA TYR A 350 -6.64 13.03 -27.59
C TYR A 350 -7.82 13.54 -28.44
N TYR A 351 -8.99 13.76 -27.82
CA TYR A 351 -10.17 14.26 -28.55
C TYR A 351 -9.96 15.68 -29.07
N MET A 352 -9.27 16.53 -28.31
CA MET A 352 -8.86 17.87 -28.73
C MET A 352 -7.99 17.81 -30.00
N ARG A 353 -6.99 16.92 -30.03
CA ARG A 353 -6.12 16.70 -31.20
C ARG A 353 -6.87 16.09 -32.38
N SER A 354 -7.89 15.29 -32.11
CA SER A 354 -8.78 14.69 -33.11
C SER A 354 -9.90 15.63 -33.57
N LYS A 355 -9.88 16.91 -33.16
CA LYS A 355 -10.89 17.94 -33.45
C LYS A 355 -12.32 17.61 -33.00
N ASN A 356 -12.44 16.71 -32.03
CA ASN A 356 -13.70 16.40 -31.38
C ASN A 356 -13.80 17.20 -30.08
N TYR A 357 -14.12 18.48 -30.21
CA TYR A 357 -14.01 19.44 -29.12
C TYR A 357 -15.08 19.28 -28.03
N LEU A 358 -16.28 18.80 -28.38
CA LEU A 358 -17.35 18.54 -27.41
C LEU A 358 -16.95 17.41 -26.44
N GLU A 359 -16.45 16.30 -26.98
CA GLU A 359 -15.98 15.17 -26.18
C GLU A 359 -14.75 15.54 -25.35
N ALA A 360 -13.84 16.35 -25.91
CA ALA A 360 -12.71 16.89 -25.18
C ALA A 360 -13.17 17.72 -23.97
N LEU A 361 -14.11 18.66 -24.19
CA LEU A 361 -14.67 19.51 -23.15
C LEU A 361 -15.29 18.69 -22.00
N ASN A 362 -16.16 17.72 -22.34
CA ASN A 362 -16.80 16.85 -21.35
C ASN A 362 -15.77 16.09 -20.50
N LEU A 363 -14.67 15.64 -21.10
CA LEU A 363 -13.60 14.96 -20.37
C LEU A 363 -12.80 15.91 -19.49
N PHE A 364 -12.52 17.14 -19.94
CA PHE A 364 -11.83 18.12 -19.10
C PHE A 364 -12.68 18.56 -17.92
N GLU A 365 -13.98 18.79 -18.11
CA GLU A 365 -14.92 19.09 -17.02
C GLU A 365 -15.01 17.91 -16.03
N LYS A 366 -15.12 16.67 -16.54
CA LYS A 366 -15.07 15.48 -15.68
C LYS A 366 -13.75 15.34 -14.91
N ALA A 367 -12.61 15.64 -15.52
CA ALA A 367 -11.32 15.60 -14.84
C ALA A 367 -11.24 16.63 -13.71
N LYS A 368 -11.79 17.83 -13.94
CA LYS A 368 -11.89 18.90 -12.93
C LYS A 368 -12.81 18.50 -11.77
N ASP A 369 -13.96 17.88 -12.06
CA ASP A 369 -14.89 17.41 -11.03
C ASP A 369 -14.27 16.34 -10.11
N ILE A 370 -13.33 15.55 -10.64
CA ILE A 370 -12.61 14.52 -9.85
C ILE A 370 -11.49 15.15 -9.03
N ASP A 371 -10.70 16.03 -9.62
CA ASP A 371 -9.62 16.75 -8.94
C ASP A 371 -9.47 18.16 -9.54
N GLU A 372 -9.94 19.17 -8.80
CA GLU A 372 -9.85 20.58 -9.19
C GLU A 372 -8.40 21.05 -9.34
N THR A 373 -7.44 20.35 -8.71
CA THR A 373 -6.01 20.66 -8.79
C THR A 373 -5.31 20.00 -9.98
N THR A 374 -6.05 19.33 -10.87
CA THR A 374 -5.52 18.70 -12.07
C THR A 374 -4.78 19.73 -12.94
N PRO A 375 -3.48 19.54 -13.25
CA PRO A 375 -2.69 20.52 -13.99
C PRO A 375 -3.29 20.87 -15.35
N HIS A 376 -3.34 22.18 -15.61
CA HIS A 376 -3.79 22.81 -16.87
C HIS A 376 -5.26 22.55 -17.27
N VAL A 377 -6.08 21.92 -16.41
CA VAL A 377 -7.44 21.51 -16.79
C VAL A 377 -8.33 22.70 -17.19
N ASP A 378 -8.26 23.82 -16.48
CA ASP A 378 -9.03 25.03 -16.82
C ASP A 378 -8.61 25.64 -18.16
N SER A 379 -7.31 25.61 -18.47
CA SER A 379 -6.80 26.07 -19.77
C SER A 379 -7.33 25.19 -20.89
N TYR A 380 -7.36 23.88 -20.70
CA TYR A 380 -7.93 22.94 -21.68
C TYR A 380 -9.44 23.14 -21.89
N ILE A 381 -10.21 23.40 -20.83
CA ILE A 381 -11.64 23.74 -20.91
C ILE A 381 -11.84 25.01 -21.75
N ALA A 382 -11.07 26.07 -21.46
CA ALA A 382 -11.16 27.33 -22.18
C ALA A 382 -10.82 27.16 -23.68
N MET A 383 -9.76 26.41 -23.99
CA MET A 383 -9.37 26.12 -25.38
C MET A 383 -10.46 25.31 -26.12
N ALA A 384 -11.03 24.28 -25.50
CA ALA A 384 -12.08 23.47 -26.13
C ALA A 384 -13.33 24.32 -26.43
N LYS A 385 -13.74 25.21 -25.52
CA LYS A 385 -14.86 26.14 -25.75
C LYS A 385 -14.59 27.11 -26.90
N LEU A 386 -13.36 27.60 -27.02
CA LEU A 386 -12.98 28.51 -28.10
C LEU A 386 -13.03 27.83 -29.47
N GLU A 387 -12.47 26.62 -29.58
CA GLU A 387 -12.44 25.84 -30.83
C GLU A 387 -13.84 25.38 -31.29
N MET A 388 -14.80 25.26 -30.36
CA MET A 388 -16.20 24.99 -30.72
C MET A 388 -16.92 26.19 -31.34
N LEU A 389 -16.39 27.41 -31.15
CA LEU A 389 -16.97 28.65 -31.67
C LEU A 389 -16.32 29.12 -32.98
N SER A 390 -15.15 28.58 -33.33
CA SER A 390 -14.43 28.80 -34.59
C SER A 390 -14.86 27.82 -35.67
#